data_AF-A0A4U2YG71-F1
#
_entry.id   AF-A0A4U2YG71-F1
#
_cell.length_a   1.000
_cell.length_b   1.000
_cell.length_c   1.000
_cell.angle_alpha   90.00
_cell.angle_beta   90.00
_cell.angle_gamma   90.00
#
_symmetry.space_group_name_H-M   'P 1'
#
loop_
_entity.id
_entity.type
_entity.pdbx_description
1 polymer ?
#
loop_
_entity_poly.entity_id
_entity_poly.type
_entity_poly.pdbx_seq_one_letter_code
_entity_poly.pdbx_strand_id
1 'polypeptide(L)'
;MLDDGIYVLIKKGDPEQLQKRQFLQKEECAIGRRGNQLQPDIAFSSPYISRRHAVIRKINNQYTISDLQSKHGTEVNGMPIQQAPHFLYHGDHITLAKGVVEMIFFAEGSEMDVTREFSFPLTIPKETTSTSGLVINLERREIRLDGTRIHLTGKDMDLLMLLYQRANQAVSYDEIMVLVWPERLLNAESSVPDVGRAEINALVYRLRKRLGRYGENITTIPRFGYMWEK
;
A
#
# COMPACT_ATOMS: atom_id res chain seq x y z
N MET A 1 -8.43 3.90 -25.31
CA MET A 1 -8.18 5.18 -24.61
C MET A 1 -7.04 4.92 -23.65
N LEU A 2 -5.99 5.74 -23.70
CA LEU A 2 -4.82 5.58 -22.83
C LEU A 2 -5.25 5.89 -21.39
N ASP A 3 -4.92 5.00 -20.46
CA ASP A 3 -5.15 5.18 -19.02
C ASP A 3 -4.15 6.21 -18.48
N ASP A 4 -4.29 7.48 -18.88
CA ASP A 4 -3.36 8.57 -18.57
C ASP A 4 -3.25 8.90 -17.06
N GLY A 5 -4.04 8.22 -16.22
CA GLY A 5 -4.00 8.34 -14.76
C GLY A 5 -3.34 7.17 -14.02
N ILE A 6 -2.92 6.09 -14.70
CA ILE A 6 -2.29 4.93 -14.04
C ILE A 6 -0.77 4.93 -14.29
N TYR A 7 0.01 5.09 -13.22
CA TYR A 7 1.46 5.16 -13.30
C TYR A 7 2.16 4.63 -12.04
N VAL A 8 3.45 4.32 -12.15
CA VAL A 8 4.33 4.17 -10.98
C VAL A 8 5.27 5.36 -10.87
N LEU A 9 5.46 5.86 -9.66
CA LEU A 9 6.40 6.92 -9.33
C LEU A 9 7.66 6.32 -8.71
N ILE A 10 8.82 6.52 -9.34
CA ILE A 10 10.08 5.98 -8.85
C ILE A 10 10.64 6.88 -7.74
N LYS A 11 10.74 6.35 -6.52
CA LYS A 11 11.28 7.04 -5.34
C LYS A 11 12.76 6.77 -5.12
N LYS A 12 13.24 5.60 -5.54
CA LYS A 12 14.64 5.17 -5.39
C LYS A 12 15.03 4.21 -6.52
N GLY A 13 16.25 4.30 -7.00
CA GLY A 13 16.77 3.50 -8.11
C GLY A 13 17.84 4.26 -8.89
N ASP A 14 17.83 4.11 -10.22
CA ASP A 14 18.75 4.84 -11.11
C ASP A 14 18.50 6.36 -11.03
N PRO A 15 19.55 7.20 -10.91
CA PRO A 15 19.41 8.65 -10.77
C PRO A 15 18.57 9.31 -11.87
N GLU A 16 18.69 8.85 -13.12
CA GLU A 16 17.93 9.40 -14.25
C GLU A 16 16.43 9.09 -14.22
N GLN A 17 15.98 8.21 -13.32
CA GLN A 17 14.57 7.80 -13.20
C GLN A 17 13.89 8.34 -11.94
N LEU A 18 14.64 8.96 -11.02
CA LEU A 18 14.06 9.47 -9.77
C LEU A 18 12.96 10.48 -10.04
N GLN A 19 11.86 10.36 -9.29
CA GLN A 19 10.66 11.18 -9.38
C GLN A 19 9.95 11.16 -10.75
N LYS A 20 10.38 10.29 -11.67
CA LYS A 20 9.72 10.12 -12.97
C LYS A 20 8.44 9.32 -12.78
N ARG A 21 7.35 9.80 -13.41
CA ARG A 21 6.12 9.04 -13.58
C ARG A 21 6.28 8.10 -14.76
N GLN A 22 6.19 6.80 -14.51
CA GLN A 22 6.20 5.78 -15.55
C GLN A 22 4.78 5.27 -15.76
N PHE A 23 4.12 5.79 -16.79
CA PHE A 23 2.74 5.44 -17.13
C PHE A 23 2.63 4.00 -17.61
N LEU A 24 1.61 3.29 -17.13
CA LEU A 24 1.35 1.89 -17.44
C LEU A 24 0.42 1.80 -18.65
N GLN A 25 0.97 2.06 -19.83
CA GLN A 25 0.20 2.12 -21.09
C GLN A 25 -0.10 0.76 -21.73
N LYS A 26 0.61 -0.29 -21.30
CA LYS A 26 0.50 -1.65 -21.83
C LYS A 26 -0.25 -2.54 -20.86
N GLU A 27 -0.93 -3.57 -21.39
CA GLU A 27 -1.57 -4.60 -20.56
C GLU A 27 -0.54 -5.37 -19.71
N GLU A 28 0.69 -5.49 -20.21
CA GLU A 28 1.83 -6.04 -19.48
C GLU A 28 2.98 -5.03 -19.50
N CYS A 29 3.46 -4.66 -18.32
CA CYS A 29 4.59 -3.76 -18.11
C CYS A 29 5.70 -4.52 -17.37
N ALA A 30 6.78 -4.84 -18.10
CA ALA A 30 7.90 -5.58 -17.57
C ALA A 30 8.87 -4.67 -16.81
N ILE A 31 9.30 -5.13 -15.64
CA ILE A 31 10.26 -4.44 -14.79
C ILE A 31 11.52 -5.29 -14.65
N GLY A 32 12.68 -4.69 -14.84
CA GLY A 32 13.92 -5.46 -14.71
C GLY A 32 15.19 -4.69 -15.00
N ARG A 33 16.29 -5.42 -15.06
CA ARG A 33 17.61 -4.86 -15.32
C ARG A 33 17.90 -4.73 -16.81
N ARG A 34 18.42 -3.57 -17.20
CA ARG A 34 18.87 -3.27 -18.56
C ARG A 34 19.94 -4.26 -19.02
N GLY A 35 19.84 -4.71 -20.26
CA GLY A 35 20.82 -5.57 -20.92
C GLY A 35 20.74 -5.49 -22.43
N ASN A 36 21.71 -6.08 -23.12
CA ASN A 36 21.85 -5.92 -24.58
C ASN A 36 20.76 -6.63 -25.39
N GLN A 37 20.14 -7.68 -24.84
CA GLN A 37 19.17 -8.54 -25.54
C GLN A 37 17.73 -8.36 -25.04
N LEU A 38 17.53 -7.78 -23.85
CA LEU A 38 16.22 -7.62 -23.25
C LEU A 38 16.11 -6.22 -22.64
N GLN A 39 15.12 -5.46 -23.13
CA GLN A 39 14.79 -4.14 -22.62
C GLN A 39 13.41 -4.21 -21.93
N PRO A 40 13.36 -4.23 -20.59
CA PRO A 40 12.10 -4.10 -19.87
C PRO A 40 11.52 -2.69 -20.05
N ASP A 41 10.21 -2.55 -19.88
CA ASP A 41 9.50 -1.26 -19.97
C ASP A 41 9.95 -0.28 -18.89
N ILE A 42 10.21 -0.80 -17.68
CA ILE A 42 10.83 -0.08 -16.57
C ILE A 42 12.19 -0.71 -16.31
N ALA A 43 13.24 -0.05 -16.77
CA ALA A 43 14.59 -0.60 -16.82
C ALA A 43 15.54 0.07 -15.83
N PHE A 44 16.12 -0.73 -14.94
CA PHE A 44 17.13 -0.30 -13.97
C PHE A 44 18.53 -0.82 -14.33
N SER A 45 19.58 -0.16 -13.87
CA SER A 45 20.98 -0.53 -14.14
C SER A 45 21.55 -1.49 -13.08
N SER A 46 21.02 -1.43 -11.86
CA SER A 46 21.58 -2.14 -10.70
C SER A 46 21.67 -3.66 -10.90
N PRO A 47 22.83 -4.30 -10.63
CA PRO A 47 23.02 -5.74 -10.79
C PRO A 47 22.19 -6.60 -9.83
N TYR A 48 21.66 -6.02 -8.75
CA TYR A 48 20.76 -6.68 -7.81
C TYR A 48 19.35 -6.86 -8.38
N ILE A 49 19.02 -6.15 -9.46
CA ILE A 49 17.76 -6.33 -10.19
C ILE A 49 17.95 -7.47 -11.21
N SER A 50 17.07 -8.46 -11.19
CA SER A 50 17.02 -9.51 -12.22
C SER A 50 16.65 -8.92 -13.58
N ARG A 51 17.14 -9.51 -14.68
CA ARG A 51 16.80 -9.06 -16.05
C ARG A 51 15.30 -9.05 -16.30
N ARG A 52 14.60 -10.09 -15.80
CA ARG A 52 13.15 -10.17 -15.69
C ARG A 52 12.85 -10.23 -14.19
N HIS A 53 12.52 -9.11 -13.57
CA HIS A 53 12.39 -9.05 -12.12
C HIS A 53 10.94 -9.23 -11.70
N ALA A 54 10.09 -8.34 -12.19
CA ALA A 54 8.67 -8.35 -11.90
C ALA A 54 7.90 -7.89 -13.14
N VAL A 55 6.60 -8.06 -13.08
CA VAL A 55 5.71 -7.63 -14.15
C VAL A 55 4.43 -7.10 -13.55
N ILE A 56 4.01 -5.93 -14.02
CA ILE A 56 2.69 -5.38 -13.70
C ILE A 56 1.75 -5.73 -14.85
N ARG A 57 0.60 -6.33 -14.55
CA ARG A 57 -0.43 -6.68 -15.53
C ARG A 57 -1.75 -6.02 -15.23
N LYS A 58 -2.44 -5.57 -16.28
CA LYS A 58 -3.86 -5.18 -16.23
C LYS A 58 -4.72 -6.41 -16.52
N ILE A 59 -5.55 -6.83 -15.57
CA ILE A 59 -6.49 -7.95 -15.68
C ILE A 59 -7.87 -7.44 -15.26
N ASN A 60 -8.87 -7.53 -16.13
CA ASN A 60 -10.25 -7.11 -15.83
C ASN A 60 -10.35 -5.71 -15.20
N ASN A 61 -9.54 -4.78 -15.73
CA ASN A 61 -9.42 -3.40 -15.27
C ASN A 61 -8.84 -3.22 -13.84
N GLN A 62 -8.27 -4.27 -13.25
CA GLN A 62 -7.43 -4.20 -12.06
C GLN A 62 -5.97 -4.38 -12.44
N TYR A 63 -5.06 -3.84 -11.63
CA TYR A 63 -3.63 -4.02 -11.81
C TYR A 63 -3.11 -5.06 -10.81
N THR A 64 -2.20 -5.91 -11.26
CA THR A 64 -1.50 -6.89 -10.43
C THR A 64 -0.01 -6.81 -10.67
N ILE A 65 0.81 -7.14 -9.68
CA ILE A 65 2.24 -7.35 -9.81
C ILE A 65 2.59 -8.80 -9.53
N SER A 66 3.48 -9.38 -10.33
CA SER A 66 4.03 -10.72 -10.10
C SER A 66 5.54 -10.67 -10.11
N ASP A 67 6.18 -11.34 -9.15
CA ASP A 67 7.63 -11.58 -9.17
C ASP A 67 7.93 -12.68 -10.20
N LEU A 68 8.95 -12.47 -11.03
CA LEU A 68 9.35 -13.40 -12.09
C LEU A 68 10.52 -14.29 -11.65
N GLN A 69 10.42 -14.86 -10.44
CA GLN A 69 11.48 -15.65 -9.79
C GLN A 69 12.78 -14.85 -9.68
N SER A 70 12.67 -13.61 -9.23
CA SER A 70 13.80 -12.71 -9.10
C SER A 70 14.76 -13.21 -8.00
N LYS A 71 16.07 -12.98 -8.18
CA LYS A 71 17.08 -13.43 -7.21
C LYS A 71 16.92 -12.79 -5.82
N HIS A 72 16.46 -11.54 -5.77
CA HIS A 72 16.43 -10.74 -4.55
C HIS A 72 15.02 -10.36 -4.08
N GLY A 73 13.98 -10.84 -4.78
CA GLY A 73 12.59 -10.68 -4.40
C GLY A 73 11.99 -9.32 -4.76
N THR A 74 10.67 -9.35 -4.88
CA THR A 74 9.79 -8.18 -4.99
C THR A 74 8.95 -8.11 -3.73
N GLU A 75 8.76 -6.91 -3.19
CA GLU A 75 7.91 -6.65 -2.05
C GLU A 75 6.85 -5.59 -2.39
N VAL A 76 5.66 -5.72 -1.83
CA VAL A 76 4.62 -4.70 -1.84
C VAL A 76 4.27 -4.35 -0.41
N ASN A 77 4.32 -3.07 -0.05
CA ASN A 77 4.14 -2.54 1.30
C ASN A 77 5.03 -3.25 2.34
N GLY A 78 6.29 -3.52 1.96
CA GLY A 78 7.28 -4.21 2.80
C GLY A 78 7.07 -5.72 2.94
N MET A 79 6.19 -6.32 2.13
CA MET A 79 5.95 -7.74 2.11
C MET A 79 6.41 -8.43 0.85
N PRO A 80 7.26 -9.46 0.93
CA PRO A 80 7.62 -10.25 -0.24
C PRO A 80 6.35 -10.83 -0.85
N ILE A 81 6.13 -10.54 -2.12
CA ILE A 81 5.02 -11.13 -2.86
C ILE A 81 5.36 -12.58 -3.18
N GLN A 82 4.37 -13.45 -3.08
CA GLN A 82 4.53 -14.86 -3.47
C GLN A 82 4.54 -14.98 -5.01
N GLN A 83 4.71 -16.19 -5.53
CA GLN A 83 4.71 -16.43 -6.98
C GLN A 83 3.35 -16.13 -7.66
N ALA A 84 2.27 -16.00 -6.88
CA ALA A 84 0.96 -15.62 -7.39
C ALA A 84 0.85 -14.09 -7.62
N PRO A 85 0.05 -13.64 -8.61
CA PRO A 85 -0.19 -12.22 -8.82
C PRO A 85 -0.76 -11.53 -7.58
N HIS A 86 -0.13 -10.43 -7.18
CA HIS A 86 -0.58 -9.57 -6.09
C HIS A 86 -1.33 -8.36 -6.65
N PHE A 87 -2.53 -8.06 -6.18
CA PHE A 87 -3.27 -6.89 -6.64
C PHE A 87 -2.61 -5.59 -6.17
N LEU A 88 -2.57 -4.61 -7.06
CA LEU A 88 -2.08 -3.26 -6.77
C LEU A 88 -3.26 -2.31 -6.60
N TYR A 89 -3.20 -1.54 -5.52
CA TYR A 89 -4.13 -0.46 -5.21
C TYR A 89 -3.40 0.87 -5.19
N HIS A 90 -4.16 1.95 -5.44
CA HIS A 90 -3.64 3.31 -5.35
C HIS A 90 -2.86 3.53 -4.05
N GLY A 91 -1.63 4.00 -4.16
CA GLY A 91 -0.72 4.28 -3.04
C GLY A 91 0.18 3.12 -2.62
N ASP A 92 0.07 1.93 -3.22
CA ASP A 92 0.91 0.78 -2.85
C ASP A 92 2.40 1.04 -3.13
N HIS A 93 3.24 0.71 -2.14
CA HIS A 93 4.68 0.85 -2.22
C HIS A 93 5.32 -0.43 -2.73
N ILE A 94 5.99 -0.38 -3.87
CA ILE A 94 6.66 -1.53 -4.49
C ILE A 94 8.16 -1.40 -4.25
N THR A 95 8.75 -2.39 -3.62
CA THR A 95 10.19 -2.45 -3.34
C THR A 95 10.80 -3.64 -4.08
N LEU A 96 11.90 -3.42 -4.81
CA LEU A 96 12.63 -4.50 -5.50
C LEU A 96 14.01 -4.70 -4.89
N ALA A 97 14.46 -5.95 -4.89
CA ALA A 97 15.78 -6.35 -4.43
C ALA A 97 16.15 -5.76 -3.06
N LYS A 98 15.25 -5.89 -2.08
CA LYS A 98 15.46 -5.43 -0.69
C LYS A 98 15.82 -3.94 -0.57
N GLY A 99 15.10 -3.08 -1.30
CA GLY A 99 15.26 -1.62 -1.19
C GLY A 99 16.24 -1.01 -2.16
N VAL A 100 16.71 -1.74 -3.17
CA VAL A 100 17.54 -1.16 -4.24
C VAL A 100 16.70 -0.25 -5.13
N VAL A 101 15.44 -0.62 -5.36
CA VAL A 101 14.45 0.20 -6.07
C VAL A 101 13.21 0.31 -5.20
N GLU A 102 12.64 1.52 -5.14
CA GLU A 102 11.39 1.81 -4.43
C GLU A 102 10.49 2.65 -5.36
N MET A 103 9.22 2.25 -5.47
CA MET A 103 8.22 2.87 -6.34
C MET A 103 6.88 2.97 -5.62
N ILE A 104 6.01 3.89 -6.05
CA ILE A 104 4.63 3.99 -5.57
C ILE A 104 3.69 3.85 -6.76
N PHE A 105 2.70 2.96 -6.65
CA PHE A 105 1.66 2.80 -7.66
C PHE A 105 0.55 3.84 -7.48
N PHE A 106 0.19 4.52 -8.55
CA PHE A 106 -0.89 5.49 -8.60
C PHE A 106 -1.92 5.05 -9.63
N ALA A 107 -3.17 5.08 -9.19
CA ALA A 107 -4.34 5.00 -10.05
C ALA A 107 -5.19 6.25 -9.81
N GLU A 108 -4.95 7.32 -10.56
CA GLU A 108 -5.77 8.54 -10.56
C GLU A 108 -6.83 8.41 -11.67
N GLY A 109 -8.10 8.69 -11.37
CA GLY A 109 -9.12 8.88 -12.40
C GLY A 109 -9.75 7.64 -13.06
N SER A 110 -9.58 6.43 -12.52
CA SER A 110 -10.47 5.31 -12.88
C SER A 110 -11.68 5.29 -11.95
N GLU A 111 -12.90 5.19 -12.50
CA GLU A 111 -14.20 5.02 -11.80
C GLU A 111 -14.31 3.74 -10.93
N MET A 112 -13.23 3.30 -10.30
CA MET A 112 -13.14 2.08 -9.48
C MET A 112 -13.09 2.33 -7.97
N ASP A 113 -13.24 3.57 -7.52
CA ASP A 113 -13.42 3.88 -6.10
C ASP A 113 -14.86 3.66 -5.60
N VAL A 114 -15.75 3.08 -6.42
CA VAL A 114 -17.15 2.86 -6.02
C VAL A 114 -17.56 1.40 -6.27
N THR A 115 -17.73 0.67 -5.17
CA THR A 115 -18.54 -0.56 -5.00
C THR A 115 -18.14 -1.83 -5.77
N ARG A 116 -17.56 -2.81 -5.07
CA ARG A 116 -18.20 -4.10 -4.67
C ARG A 116 -17.16 -5.18 -4.35
N GLU A 117 -17.15 -5.55 -3.08
CA GLU A 117 -17.29 -6.91 -2.56
C GLU A 117 -16.60 -8.12 -3.26
N PHE A 118 -15.86 -8.85 -2.41
CA PHE A 118 -15.64 -10.31 -2.37
C PHE A 118 -14.30 -10.92 -2.83
N SER A 119 -13.71 -11.59 -1.83
CA SER A 119 -13.09 -12.94 -1.88
C SER A 119 -11.67 -13.07 -2.43
N PHE A 120 -10.70 -13.08 -1.51
CA PHE A 120 -9.41 -13.72 -1.75
C PHE A 120 -9.45 -15.19 -1.29
N PRO A 121 -9.10 -16.17 -2.15
CA PRO A 121 -8.75 -17.50 -1.70
C PRO A 121 -7.32 -17.46 -1.14
N LEU A 122 -7.20 -17.64 0.18
CA LEU A 122 -5.93 -17.75 0.89
C LEU A 122 -5.25 -19.09 0.56
N THR A 123 -4.05 -19.06 -0.03
CA THR A 123 -3.09 -20.17 0.12
C THR A 123 -2.19 -19.83 1.30
N ILE A 124 -2.28 -20.66 2.34
CA ILE A 124 -1.66 -20.49 3.65
C ILE A 124 -0.35 -21.31 3.70
N PRO A 125 0.82 -20.70 3.91
CA PRO A 125 1.94 -21.42 4.51
C PRO A 125 1.72 -21.45 6.04
N LYS A 126 1.55 -22.66 6.57
CA LYS A 126 1.56 -22.95 8.01
C LYS A 126 2.91 -22.54 8.62
N GLU A 127 2.89 -21.55 9.49
CA GLU A 127 3.81 -21.51 10.63
C GLU A 127 3.03 -21.31 11.92
N THR A 128 3.31 -22.21 12.85
CA THR A 128 2.55 -22.53 14.04
C THR A 128 2.93 -21.62 15.18
N THR A 129 2.03 -20.71 15.57
CA THR A 129 1.81 -20.31 16.96
C THR A 129 0.38 -19.83 17.06
N SER A 130 -0.44 -20.59 17.79
CA SER A 130 -1.84 -20.28 18.07
C SER A 130 -1.94 -19.10 19.02
N THR A 131 -1.73 -17.88 18.52
CA THR A 131 -2.23 -16.68 19.18
C THR A 131 -3.51 -16.28 18.48
N SER A 132 -4.66 -16.73 19.02
CA SER A 132 -5.92 -16.01 18.82
C SER A 132 -5.72 -14.60 19.37
N GLY A 133 -5.93 -13.58 18.55
CA GLY A 133 -5.48 -12.23 18.90
C GLY A 133 -5.26 -11.32 17.71
N LEU A 134 -5.42 -10.01 17.94
CA LEU A 134 -4.86 -8.98 17.08
C LEU A 134 -3.40 -8.74 17.48
N VAL A 135 -2.48 -9.00 16.57
CA VAL A 135 -1.06 -8.67 16.73
C VAL A 135 -0.74 -7.54 15.76
N ILE A 136 -0.29 -6.41 16.29
CA ILE A 136 0.19 -5.28 15.49
C ILE A 136 1.69 -5.13 15.72
N ASN A 137 2.48 -5.26 14.67
CA ASN A 137 3.89 -4.93 14.68
C ASN A 137 4.08 -3.53 14.06
N LEU A 138 4.40 -2.57 14.93
CA LEU A 138 4.57 -1.16 14.57
C LEU A 138 5.78 -0.91 13.68
N GLU A 139 6.88 -1.63 13.92
CA GLU A 139 8.14 -1.47 13.18
C GLU A 139 8.01 -2.00 11.75
N ARG A 140 7.46 -3.20 11.59
CA ARG A 140 7.26 -3.85 10.29
C ARG A 140 5.97 -3.45 9.59
N ARG A 141 5.17 -2.56 10.20
CA ARG A 141 3.83 -2.20 9.73
C ARG A 141 3.05 -3.44 9.29
N GLU A 142 2.89 -4.37 10.22
CA GLU A 142 2.22 -5.66 9.99
C GLU A 142 1.09 -5.88 10.99
N ILE A 143 -0.05 -6.39 10.51
CA ILE A 143 -1.19 -6.74 11.35
C ILE A 143 -1.57 -8.18 11.09
N ARG A 144 -1.71 -8.96 12.16
CA ARG A 144 -2.23 -10.33 12.13
C ARG A 144 -3.49 -10.42 12.97
N LEU A 145 -4.53 -11.01 12.39
CA LEU A 145 -5.75 -11.41 13.06
C LEU A 145 -5.78 -12.92 13.18
N ASP A 146 -5.78 -13.42 14.42
CA ASP A 146 -5.84 -14.85 14.72
C ASP A 146 -4.77 -15.64 13.93
N GLY A 147 -3.55 -15.08 13.91
CA GLY A 147 -2.40 -15.61 13.17
C GLY A 147 -2.38 -15.30 11.67
N THR A 148 -3.48 -14.83 11.08
CA THR A 148 -3.57 -14.50 9.65
C THR A 148 -3.22 -13.04 9.41
N ARG A 149 -2.21 -12.77 8.57
CA ARG A 149 -1.85 -11.38 8.22
C ARG A 149 -2.96 -10.74 7.38
N ILE A 150 -3.44 -9.58 7.81
CA ILE A 150 -4.36 -8.73 7.04
C ILE A 150 -3.60 -7.58 6.39
N HIS A 151 -4.09 -7.15 5.22
CA HIS A 151 -3.52 -6.03 4.47
C HIS A 151 -4.49 -4.85 4.52
N LEU A 152 -3.94 -3.66 4.77
CA LEU A 152 -4.63 -2.37 4.81
C LEU A 152 -4.03 -1.45 3.75
N THR A 153 -4.83 -0.49 3.24
CA THR A 153 -4.31 0.57 2.37
C THR A 153 -3.33 1.48 3.15
N GLY A 154 -2.49 2.25 2.45
CA GLY A 154 -1.51 3.13 3.11
C GLY A 154 -2.13 4.04 4.18
N LYS A 155 -3.21 4.75 3.84
CA LYS A 155 -3.90 5.66 4.77
C LYS A 155 -4.68 4.93 5.88
N ASP A 156 -5.30 3.78 5.58
CA ASP A 156 -5.93 2.95 6.62
C ASP A 156 -4.86 2.48 7.63
N MET A 157 -3.69 2.08 7.13
CA MET A 157 -2.56 1.64 7.95
C MET A 157 -1.98 2.77 8.79
N ASP A 158 -1.75 3.94 8.20
CA ASP A 158 -1.26 5.13 8.91
C ASP A 158 -2.22 5.52 10.03
N LEU A 159 -3.54 5.52 9.77
CA LEU A 159 -4.55 5.82 10.78
C LEU A 159 -4.56 4.78 11.91
N LEU A 160 -4.52 3.49 11.60
CA LEU A 160 -4.50 2.45 12.63
C LEU A 160 -3.23 2.51 13.48
N MET A 161 -2.07 2.76 12.86
CA MET A 161 -0.81 2.92 13.56
C MET A 161 -0.84 4.11 14.50
N LEU A 162 -1.36 5.25 14.04
CA LEU A 162 -1.56 6.45 14.85
C LEU A 162 -2.43 6.16 16.07
N LEU A 163 -3.62 5.58 15.87
CA LEU A 163 -4.56 5.27 16.95
C LEU A 163 -3.98 4.25 17.92
N TYR A 164 -3.31 3.21 17.42
CA TYR A 164 -2.72 2.15 18.26
C TYR A 164 -1.51 2.64 19.06
N GLN A 165 -0.66 3.50 18.49
CA GLN A 165 0.45 4.15 19.22
C GLN A 165 -0.06 5.08 20.31
N ARG A 166 -1.22 5.71 20.09
CA ARG A 166 -1.93 6.57 21.05
C ARG A 166 -3.05 5.82 21.78
N ALA A 167 -2.88 4.52 22.02
CA ALA A 167 -3.92 3.71 22.69
C ALA A 167 -4.36 4.36 24.02
N ASN A 168 -5.67 4.35 24.25
CA ASN A 168 -6.37 5.00 25.37
C ASN A 168 -6.21 6.53 25.42
N GLN A 169 -5.76 7.18 24.34
CA GLN A 169 -5.77 8.63 24.17
C GLN A 169 -6.59 8.99 22.93
N ALA A 170 -7.51 9.94 23.08
CA ALA A 170 -8.27 10.45 21.96
C ALA A 170 -7.35 11.25 21.02
N VAL A 171 -7.40 10.94 19.72
CA VAL A 171 -6.71 11.69 18.67
C VAL A 171 -7.74 12.56 17.96
N SER A 172 -7.45 13.85 17.85
CA SER A 172 -8.37 14.82 17.23
C SER A 172 -8.43 14.67 15.70
N TYR A 173 -9.51 15.17 15.10
CA TYR A 173 -9.62 15.23 13.64
C TYR A 173 -8.43 15.94 12.98
N ASP A 174 -7.99 17.07 13.53
CA ASP A 174 -6.91 17.86 12.95
C ASP A 174 -5.57 17.12 13.02
N GLU A 175 -5.28 16.45 14.15
CA GLU A 175 -4.10 15.59 14.27
C GLU A 175 -4.13 14.42 13.26
N ILE A 176 -5.30 13.81 13.07
CA ILE A 176 -5.47 12.75 12.07
C ILE A 176 -5.19 13.30 10.67
N MET A 177 -5.70 14.48 10.31
CA MET A 177 -5.45 15.09 9.00
C MET A 177 -3.96 15.30 8.77
N VAL A 178 -3.28 15.95 9.72
CA VAL A 178 -1.86 16.30 9.65
C VAL A 178 -0.96 15.07 9.55
N LEU A 179 -1.23 14.04 10.36
CA LEU A 179 -0.35 12.87 10.45
C LEU A 179 -0.64 11.80 9.40
N VAL A 180 -1.89 11.71 8.92
CA VAL A 180 -2.28 10.75 7.89
C VAL A 180 -2.09 11.34 6.48
N TRP A 181 -2.20 12.65 6.28
CA TRP A 181 -1.95 13.32 4.98
C TRP A 181 -0.90 14.45 5.05
N PRO A 182 0.32 14.19 5.54
CA PRO A 182 1.35 15.21 5.65
C PRO A 182 1.73 15.81 4.29
N GLU A 183 1.60 15.06 3.20
CA GLU A 183 1.88 15.53 1.84
C GLU A 183 0.95 16.64 1.36
N ARG A 184 -0.26 16.74 1.93
CA ARG A 184 -1.25 17.78 1.59
C ARG A 184 -1.00 19.09 2.34
N LEU A 185 -0.11 19.13 3.34
CA LEU A 185 0.30 20.37 4.03
C LEU A 185 1.14 21.29 3.13
N LEU A 186 1.94 20.71 2.22
CA LEU A 186 2.89 21.47 1.41
C LEU A 186 2.20 22.52 0.51
N ASN A 187 0.91 22.33 0.22
CA ASN A 187 0.11 23.23 -0.61
C ASN A 187 -1.01 23.93 0.19
N ALA A 188 -1.05 23.78 1.51
CA ALA A 188 -2.10 24.35 2.34
C ALA A 188 -1.71 25.74 2.86
N GLU A 189 -2.60 26.72 2.74
CA GLU A 189 -2.44 28.04 3.38
C GLU A 189 -2.65 27.96 4.91
N SER A 190 -3.21 26.85 5.41
CA SER A 190 -3.52 26.59 6.81
C SER A 190 -2.60 25.53 7.42
N SER A 191 -2.53 25.48 8.76
CA SER A 191 -1.77 24.48 9.51
C SER A 191 -2.37 23.07 9.49
N VAL A 192 -3.51 22.88 8.80
CA VAL A 192 -4.20 21.61 8.64
C VAL A 192 -4.44 21.37 7.14
N PRO A 193 -4.21 20.15 6.61
CA PRO A 193 -4.48 19.83 5.22
C PRO A 193 -5.95 19.99 4.82
N ASP A 194 -6.21 20.21 3.53
CA ASP A 194 -7.56 20.12 2.96
C ASP A 194 -7.99 18.64 2.87
N VAL A 195 -8.51 18.13 3.99
CA VAL A 195 -9.05 16.78 4.15
C VAL A 195 -10.39 16.89 4.86
N GLY A 196 -11.44 16.36 4.24
CA GLY A 196 -12.77 16.38 4.83
C GLY A 196 -12.93 15.37 5.96
N ARG A 197 -13.77 15.65 6.96
CA ARG A 197 -14.16 14.67 7.99
C ARG A 197 -14.75 13.39 7.39
N ALA A 198 -15.37 13.47 6.21
CA ALA A 198 -15.89 12.33 5.47
C ALA A 198 -14.79 11.34 5.04
N GLU A 199 -13.61 11.84 4.63
CA GLU A 199 -12.46 10.99 4.27
C GLU A 199 -11.97 10.20 5.48
N ILE A 200 -11.85 10.85 6.65
CA ILE A 200 -11.47 10.20 7.91
C ILE A 200 -12.51 9.14 8.30
N ASN A 201 -13.80 9.47 8.22
CA ASN A 201 -14.88 8.53 8.55
C ASN A 201 -14.86 7.29 7.63
N ALA A 202 -14.52 7.45 6.36
CA ALA A 202 -14.36 6.34 5.42
C ALA A 202 -13.20 5.43 5.81
N LEU A 203 -12.05 5.99 6.23
CA LEU A 203 -10.92 5.20 6.76
C LEU A 203 -11.34 4.39 7.99
N VAL A 204 -11.97 5.04 8.97
CA VAL A 204 -12.41 4.37 10.21
C VAL A 204 -13.41 3.26 9.91
N TYR A 205 -14.37 3.51 9.02
CA TYR A 205 -15.32 2.48 8.59
C TYR A 205 -14.61 1.26 7.99
N ARG A 206 -13.65 1.47 7.08
CA ARG A 206 -12.87 0.37 6.47
C ARG A 206 -12.03 -0.38 7.50
N LEU A 207 -11.37 0.34 8.40
CA LEU A 207 -10.58 -0.25 9.48
C LEU A 207 -11.44 -1.15 10.38
N ARG A 208 -12.58 -0.65 10.86
CA ARG A 208 -13.49 -1.44 11.69
C ARG A 208 -13.94 -2.72 11.00
N LYS A 209 -14.28 -2.64 9.71
CA LYS A 209 -14.67 -3.80 8.92
C LYS A 209 -13.52 -4.80 8.75
N ARG A 210 -12.30 -4.33 8.45
CA ARG A 210 -11.14 -5.20 8.22
C ARG A 210 -10.57 -5.83 9.48
N LEU A 211 -10.70 -5.16 10.62
CA LEU A 211 -10.25 -5.67 11.92
C LEU A 211 -11.22 -6.67 12.56
N GLY A 212 -12.40 -6.86 11.97
CA GLY A 212 -13.44 -7.73 12.52
C GLY A 212 -13.85 -7.29 13.92
N ARG A 213 -13.89 -8.23 14.88
CA ARG A 213 -14.21 -7.94 16.29
C ARG A 213 -13.32 -6.87 16.93
N TYR A 214 -12.05 -6.78 16.52
CA TYR A 214 -11.13 -5.77 17.05
C TYR A 214 -11.34 -4.39 16.46
N GLY A 215 -12.26 -4.24 15.49
CA GLY A 215 -12.72 -2.94 15.05
C GLY A 215 -13.49 -2.18 16.13
N GLU A 216 -14.10 -2.89 17.09
CA GLU A 216 -14.81 -2.27 18.23
C GLU A 216 -13.87 -1.47 19.12
N ASN A 217 -12.58 -1.81 19.14
CA ASN A 217 -11.54 -1.05 19.83
C ASN A 217 -11.34 0.35 19.22
N ILE A 218 -11.79 0.62 17.99
CA ILE A 218 -11.77 1.99 17.47
C ILE A 218 -13.03 2.68 17.95
N THR A 219 -12.92 3.48 19.01
CA THR A 219 -14.03 4.20 19.65
C THR A 219 -14.15 5.60 19.06
N THR A 220 -15.38 6.04 18.78
CA THR A 220 -15.65 7.41 18.33
C THR A 220 -15.74 8.34 19.53
N ILE A 221 -14.98 9.44 19.52
CA ILE A 221 -15.06 10.50 20.54
C ILE A 221 -15.88 11.67 19.95
N PRO A 222 -17.13 11.89 20.39
CA PRO A 222 -18.04 12.83 19.76
C PRO A 222 -17.42 14.22 19.59
N ARG A 223 -17.52 14.76 18.36
CA ARG A 223 -17.04 16.10 17.97
C ARG A 223 -15.53 16.33 18.14
N PHE A 224 -14.75 15.32 18.52
CA PHE A 224 -13.31 15.43 18.75
C PHE A 224 -12.50 14.58 17.77
N GLY A 225 -12.81 13.29 17.64
CA GLY A 225 -12.06 12.38 16.78
C GLY A 225 -12.25 10.90 17.15
N TYR A 226 -11.16 10.16 17.20
CA TYR A 226 -11.18 8.70 17.40
C TYR A 226 -10.12 8.26 18.40
N MET A 227 -10.32 7.09 19.01
CA MET A 227 -9.40 6.51 19.99
C MET A 227 -9.29 5.01 19.74
N TRP A 228 -8.11 4.43 19.98
CA TRP A 228 -7.98 2.99 20.15
C TRP A 228 -8.13 2.62 21.63
N GLU A 229 -9.13 1.84 21.98
CA GLU A 229 -9.38 1.30 23.31
C GLU A 229 -8.76 -0.10 23.41
N LYS A 230 -7.84 -0.28 24.37
CA LYS A 230 -7.00 -1.49 24.44
C LYS A 230 -7.56 -2.56 25.36
#